data_AF-A0A355CG52-F1
#
_entry.id   AF-A0A355CG52-F1
#
_cell.length_a   1.000
_cell.length_b   1.000
_cell.length_c   1.000
_cell.angle_alpha   90.00
_cell.angle_beta   90.00
_cell.angle_gamma   90.00
#
_symmetry.space_group_name_H-M   'P 1'
#
loop_
_entity.id
_entity.type
_entity.pdbx_description
1 polymer ?
#
loop_
_entity_poly.entity_id
_entity_poly.type
_entity_poly.pdbx_seq_one_letter_code
_entity_poly.pdbx_strand_id
1 'polypeptide(L)'
;MLSTIFTLQRRLVELLNETTATEYILMQRFGETEATLPELESLDHVKERLRTSYNRLYRLLQQVTESQPAATADTLNLLYRTIEDGEAIVDASAASIQEIKMDWNLL
;
A
#
# COMPACT_ATOMS: atom_id res chain seq x y z
N MET A 1 -5.05 17.70 7.77
CA MET A 1 -5.41 17.18 6.43
C MET A 1 -4.17 16.85 5.62
N LEU A 2 -3.34 17.82 5.21
CA LEU A 2 -2.10 17.53 4.47
C LEU A 2 -1.14 16.60 5.22
N SER A 3 -0.98 16.82 6.54
CA SER A 3 -0.19 15.92 7.40
C SER A 3 -0.71 14.49 7.39
N THR A 4 -2.03 14.30 7.43
CA THR A 4 -2.68 12.98 7.35
C THR A 4 -2.36 12.30 6.02
N ILE A 5 -2.49 13.03 4.91
CA ILE A 5 -2.23 12.49 3.57
C ILE A 5 -0.76 12.10 3.40
N PHE A 6 0.18 12.94 3.83
CA PHE A 6 1.60 12.62 3.76
C PHE A 6 2.00 11.48 4.70
N THR A 7 1.35 11.37 5.86
CA THR A 7 1.56 10.23 6.76
C THR A 7 1.10 8.93 6.11
N LEU A 8 -0.07 8.93 5.47
CA LEU A 8 -0.59 7.77 4.75
C LEU A 8 0.27 7.41 3.54
N GLN A 9 0.68 8.40 2.73
CA GLN A 9 1.59 8.19 1.60
C GLN A 9 2.91 7.55 2.05
N ARG A 10 3.49 8.04 3.15
CA ARG A 10 4.69 7.44 3.73
C ARG A 10 4.46 5.97 4.12
N ARG A 11 3.38 5.67 4.86
CA ARG A 11 3.06 4.29 5.28
C ARG A 11 2.86 3.34 4.09
N LEU A 12 2.19 3.80 3.02
CA LEU A 12 2.02 3.02 1.80
C LEU A 12 3.36 2.66 1.14
N VAL A 13 4.30 3.61 1.07
CA VAL A 13 5.63 3.39 0.49
C VAL A 13 6.52 2.53 1.41
N GLU A 14 6.44 2.72 2.73
CA GLU A 14 7.15 1.89 3.71
C GLU A 14 6.71 0.43 3.60
N LEU A 15 5.41 0.16 3.53
CA LEU A 15 4.89 -1.20 3.33
C LEU A 15 5.25 -1.76 1.95
N LEU A 16 5.29 -0.94 0.91
CA LEU A 16 5.71 -1.41 -0.43
C LEU A 16 7.17 -1.87 -0.40
N ASN A 17 8.04 -1.13 0.29
CA ASN A 17 9.42 -1.52 0.52
C ASN A 17 9.50 -2.81 1.36
N GLU A 18 8.72 -2.91 2.45
CA GLU A 18 8.69 -4.10 3.30
C GLU A 18 8.21 -5.35 2.54
N THR A 19 7.18 -5.21 1.69
CA THR A 19 6.66 -6.29 0.84
C THR A 19 7.76 -6.79 -0.11
N THR A 20 8.45 -5.87 -0.76
CA THR A 20 9.56 -6.18 -1.70
C THR A 20 10.73 -6.84 -0.98
N ALA A 21 11.05 -6.39 0.23
CA ALA A 21 12.09 -7.01 1.05
C ALA A 21 11.71 -8.42 1.51
N THR A 22 10.43 -8.64 1.86
CA THR A 22 9.91 -9.95 2.27
C THR A 22 9.98 -10.95 1.13
N GLU A 23 9.53 -10.56 -0.06
CA GLU A 23 9.66 -11.34 -1.30
C GLU A 23 11.12 -11.71 -1.58
N TYR A 24 12.02 -10.73 -1.52
CA TYR A 24 13.45 -10.97 -1.74
C TYR A 24 14.03 -12.00 -0.75
N ILE A 25 13.71 -11.88 0.54
CA ILE A 25 14.20 -12.81 1.57
C ILE A 25 13.61 -14.21 1.35
N LEU A 26 12.31 -14.30 1.03
CA LEU A 26 11.64 -15.57 0.74
C LEU A 26 12.33 -16.29 -0.42
N MET A 27 12.58 -15.58 -1.53
CA MET A 27 13.29 -16.12 -2.69
C MET A 27 14.75 -16.48 -2.38
N GLN A 28 15.47 -15.66 -1.61
CA GLN A 28 16.86 -15.95 -1.22
C GLN A 28 16.99 -17.23 -0.39
N ARG A 29 16.06 -17.46 0.55
CA ARG A 29 16.14 -18.58 1.49
C ARG A 29 15.56 -19.88 0.93
N PHE A 30 14.49 -19.80 0.16
CA PHE A 30 13.70 -20.96 -0.24
C PHE A 30 13.59 -21.15 -1.76
N GLY A 31 13.92 -20.12 -2.55
CA GLY A 31 13.73 -20.12 -3.99
C GLY A 31 12.25 -20.05 -4.40
N GLU A 32 12.02 -20.14 -5.70
CA GLU A 32 10.69 -20.28 -6.28
C GLU A 32 10.34 -21.77 -6.39
N THR A 33 9.37 -22.20 -5.60
CA THR A 33 8.92 -23.59 -5.46
C THR A 33 7.40 -23.62 -5.43
N GLU A 34 6.78 -24.80 -5.59
CA GLU A 34 5.32 -24.95 -5.47
C GLU A 34 4.79 -24.45 -4.11
N ALA A 35 5.60 -24.55 -3.05
CA ALA A 35 5.21 -24.09 -1.72
C ALA A 35 5.31 -22.56 -1.56
N THR A 36 6.29 -21.91 -2.19
CA THR A 36 6.48 -20.45 -2.10
C THR A 36 5.66 -19.67 -3.12
N LEU A 37 5.20 -20.31 -4.19
CA LEU A 37 4.44 -19.67 -5.27
C LEU A 37 3.19 -18.91 -4.78
N PRO A 38 2.32 -19.47 -3.91
CA PRO A 38 1.15 -18.75 -3.43
C PRO A 38 1.50 -17.47 -2.67
N GLU A 39 2.63 -17.46 -1.94
CA GLU A 39 3.06 -16.28 -1.19
C GLU A 39 3.68 -15.22 -2.09
N LEU A 40 4.40 -15.62 -3.14
CA LEU A 40 4.92 -14.69 -4.13
C LEU A 40 3.76 -13.99 -4.86
N GLU A 41 2.72 -14.73 -5.24
CA GLU A 41 1.49 -14.17 -5.81
C GLU A 41 0.78 -13.22 -4.82
N SER A 42 0.68 -13.62 -3.55
CA SER A 42 0.11 -12.77 -2.49
C SER A 42 0.88 -11.47 -2.31
N LEU A 43 2.21 -11.53 -2.28
CA LEU A 43 3.09 -10.35 -2.20
C LEU A 43 2.97 -9.46 -3.44
N ASP A 44 2.79 -10.02 -4.64
CA ASP A 44 2.48 -9.27 -5.85
C ASP A 44 1.15 -8.51 -5.74
N HIS A 45 0.10 -9.17 -5.24
CA HIS A 45 -1.18 -8.54 -4.98
C HIS A 45 -1.11 -7.44 -3.91
N VAL A 46 -0.30 -7.63 -2.86
CA VAL A 46 -0.02 -6.59 -1.86
C VAL A 46 0.66 -5.38 -2.52
N LYS A 47 1.73 -5.59 -3.32
CA LYS A 47 2.44 -4.53 -4.04
C LYS A 47 1.49 -3.73 -4.93
N GLU A 48 0.61 -4.41 -5.68
CA GLU A 48 -0.33 -3.76 -6.60
C GLU A 48 -1.36 -2.90 -5.86
N ARG A 49 -1.93 -3.40 -4.75
CA ARG A 49 -2.86 -2.63 -3.91
C ARG A 49 -2.21 -1.37 -3.33
N LEU A 50 -0.99 -1.50 -2.80
CA LEU A 50 -0.24 -0.38 -2.23
C LEU A 50 0.08 0.70 -3.29
N ARG A 51 0.55 0.29 -4.48
CA ARG A 51 0.84 1.21 -5.60
C ARG A 51 -0.41 1.92 -6.09
N THR A 52 -1.50 1.17 -6.27
CA THR A 52 -2.78 1.74 -6.72
C THR A 52 -3.32 2.76 -5.72
N SER A 53 -3.29 2.44 -4.41
CA SER A 53 -3.71 3.34 -3.34
C SER A 53 -2.87 4.62 -3.32
N TYR A 54 -1.54 4.49 -3.34
CA TYR A 54 -0.61 5.62 -3.36
C TYR A 54 -0.87 6.56 -4.54
N ASN A 55 -0.97 5.98 -5.75
CA ASN A 55 -1.17 6.75 -6.98
C ASN A 55 -2.51 7.48 -6.98
N ARG A 56 -3.58 6.84 -6.50
CA ARG A 56 -4.91 7.45 -6.40
C ARG A 56 -4.89 8.63 -5.42
N LEU A 57 -4.31 8.44 -4.24
CA LEU A 57 -4.20 9.48 -3.22
C LEU A 57 -3.35 10.67 -3.69
N TYR A 58 -2.21 10.40 -4.32
CA TYR A 58 -1.34 11.43 -4.90
C TYR A 58 -2.08 12.28 -5.95
N ARG A 59 -2.75 11.64 -6.92
CA ARG A 59 -3.47 12.35 -8.00
C ARG A 59 -4.61 13.20 -7.47
N LEU A 60 -5.38 12.70 -6.51
CA LEU A 60 -6.49 13.47 -5.93
C LEU A 60 -6.01 14.66 -5.10
N LEU A 61 -4.94 14.49 -4.32
CA LEU A 61 -4.34 15.62 -3.61
C LEU A 61 -3.88 16.71 -4.58
N GLN A 62 -3.22 16.32 -5.68
CA GLN A 62 -2.80 17.25 -6.72
C GLN A 62 -4.01 18.00 -7.31
N GLN A 63 -5.07 17.28 -7.70
CA GLN A 63 -6.29 17.88 -8.25
C GLN A 63 -6.95 18.87 -7.28
N VAL A 64 -7.04 18.53 -5.99
CA VAL A 64 -7.56 19.44 -4.96
C VAL A 64 -6.71 20.71 -4.85
N THR A 65 -5.39 20.57 -4.92
CA THR A 65 -4.44 21.68 -4.79
C THR A 65 -4.47 22.63 -5.99
N GLU A 66 -4.66 22.09 -7.19
CA GLU A 66 -4.74 22.86 -8.45
C GLU A 66 -6.09 23.53 -8.66
N SER A 67 -7.13 23.14 -7.91
CA SER A 67 -8.50 23.65 -8.08
C SER A 67 -8.64 25.13 -7.72
N GLN A 68 -9.27 25.92 -8.60
CA GLN A 68 -9.54 27.35 -8.41
C GLN A 68 -11.03 27.67 -8.68
N PRO A 69 -11.66 28.62 -7.94
CA PRO A 69 -11.11 29.30 -6.77
C PRO A 69 -11.00 28.38 -5.54
N ALA A 70 -11.66 27.22 -5.55
CA ALA A 70 -11.57 26.18 -4.55
C ALA A 70 -11.97 24.83 -5.15
N ALA A 71 -11.53 23.72 -4.52
CA ALA A 71 -12.01 22.38 -4.86
C ALA A 71 -13.52 22.23 -4.56
N THR A 72 -14.22 21.47 -5.40
CA THR A 72 -15.64 21.17 -5.17
C THR A 72 -15.83 20.24 -3.97
N ALA A 73 -17.01 20.30 -3.33
CA ALA A 73 -17.37 19.40 -2.24
C ALA A 73 -17.23 17.93 -2.64
N ASP A 74 -17.61 17.57 -3.86
CA ASP A 74 -17.48 16.20 -4.38
C ASP A 74 -16.02 15.75 -4.49
N THR A 75 -15.11 16.63 -4.93
CA THR A 75 -13.68 16.34 -5.01
C THR A 75 -13.08 16.13 -3.62
N LEU A 76 -13.47 16.96 -2.66
CA LEU A 76 -13.04 16.82 -1.26
C LEU A 76 -13.59 15.54 -0.61
N ASN A 77 -14.85 15.21 -0.85
CA ASN A 77 -15.45 13.96 -0.37
C ASN A 77 -14.76 12.72 -0.97
N LEU A 78 -14.39 12.78 -2.25
CA LEU A 78 -13.63 11.72 -2.89
C LEU A 78 -12.22 11.57 -2.28
N LEU A 79 -11.56 12.68 -1.94
CA LEU A 79 -10.29 12.67 -1.23
C LEU A 79 -10.43 12.02 0.15
N TYR A 80 -11.43 12.39 0.94
CA TYR A 80 -11.67 11.79 2.26
C TYR A 80 -11.90 10.28 2.19
N ARG A 81 -12.74 9.81 1.26
CA ARG A 81 -12.95 8.37 1.03
C ARG A 81 -11.67 7.66 0.61
N THR A 82 -10.86 8.30 -0.24
CA THR A 82 -9.58 7.71 -0.66
C THR A 82 -8.58 7.59 0.49
N ILE A 83 -8.63 8.51 1.47
CA ILE A 83 -7.84 8.41 2.70
C ILE A 83 -8.33 7.21 3.52
N GLU A 84 -9.63 7.06 3.75
CA GLU A 84 -10.21 5.93 4.48
C GLU A 84 -9.90 4.58 3.81
N ASP A 85 -10.10 4.48 2.49
CA ASP A 85 -9.74 3.31 1.69
C ASP A 85 -8.24 2.99 1.83
N GLY A 86 -7.39 4.02 1.80
CA GLY A 86 -5.94 3.87 1.88
C GLY A 86 -5.47 3.37 3.25
N GLU A 87 -6.08 3.83 4.34
CA GLU A 87 -5.82 3.32 5.70
C GLU A 87 -6.20 1.83 5.80
N ALA A 88 -7.36 1.43 5.28
CA ALA A 88 -7.77 0.02 5.25
C ALA A 88 -6.80 -0.85 4.42
N ILE A 89 -6.29 -0.34 3.30
CA ILE A 89 -5.28 -1.03 2.48
C ILE A 89 -3.97 -1.19 3.27
N VAL A 90 -3.53 -0.16 3.98
CA VAL A 90 -2.33 -0.24 4.82
C VAL A 90 -2.46 -1.33 5.87
N ASP A 91 -3.58 -1.37 6.59
CA ASP A 91 -3.79 -2.34 7.66
C ASP A 91 -3.88 -3.78 7.12
N ALA A 92 -4.62 -3.99 6.02
CA ALA A 92 -4.75 -5.30 5.39
C ALA A 92 -3.42 -5.80 4.78
N SER A 93 -2.66 -4.91 4.15
CA SER A 93 -1.34 -5.25 3.60
C SER A 93 -0.33 -5.57 4.70
N ALA A 94 -0.31 -4.79 5.79
CA ALA A 94 0.57 -5.06 6.93
C ALA A 94 0.29 -6.43 7.56
N ALA A 95 -1.00 -6.78 7.73
CA ALA A 95 -1.40 -8.09 8.23
C ALA A 95 -0.94 -9.23 7.30
N SER A 96 -1.15 -9.09 5.99
CA SER A 96 -0.75 -10.10 4.99
C SER A 96 0.77 -10.34 5.00
N ILE A 97 1.56 -9.25 5.06
CA ILE A 97 3.02 -9.36 5.11
C ILE A 97 3.48 -10.04 6.40
N GLN A 98 2.87 -9.72 7.54
CA GLN A 98 3.22 -10.32 8.83
C GLN A 98 2.88 -11.80 8.89
N GLU A 99 1.75 -12.22 8.34
CA GLU A 99 1.35 -13.62 8.23
C GLU A 99 2.41 -14.42 7.46
N ILE A 100 2.77 -13.97 6.25
CA ILE A 100 3.80 -14.62 5.43
C ILE A 100 5.14 -14.69 6.17
N LYS A 101 5.54 -13.61 6.85
CA LYS A 101 6.79 -13.59 7.63
C LYS A 101 6.77 -14.60 8.77
N MET A 102 5.64 -14.77 9.44
CA MET A 102 5.49 -15.73 10.53
C MET A 102 5.51 -17.17 10.01
N ASP A 103 4.75 -17.46 8.97
CA ASP A 103 4.64 -18.82 8.40
C ASP A 103 5.98 -19.34 7.87
N TRP A 104 6.80 -18.44 7.32
CA TRP A 104 8.10 -18.78 6.73
C TRP A 104 9.30 -18.44 7.63
N ASN A 105 9.07 -18.03 8.88
CA ASN A 105 10.11 -17.64 9.83
C ASN A 105 11.10 -16.59 9.26
N LEU A 106 10.56 -15.51 8.70
CA LEU A 106 11.31 -14.41 8.08
C LEU A 106 11.50 -13.19 9.02
N LEU A 107 11.03 -13.28 10.27
CA LEU A 107 11.19 -12.26 11.31
C LEU A 107 12.66 -12.06 11.73
#